data_AF-A0A842SNV5-F1
#
_entry.id   AF-A0A842SNV5-F1
#
_cell.length_a   1.000
_cell.length_b   1.000
_cell.length_c   1.000
_cell.angle_alpha   90.00
_cell.angle_beta   90.00
_cell.angle_gamma   90.00
#
_symmetry.space_group_name_H-M   'P 1'
#
loop_
_entity.id
_entity.type
_entity.pdbx_description
1 polymer ?
#
loop_
_entity_poly.entity_id
_entity_poly.type
_entity_poly.pdbx_seq_one_letter_code
_entity_poly.pdbx_strand_id
1 'polypeptide(L)'
;MCWHDLGYGTMIRFNIANGTNCIEIGKIGDIIHFGGLYDLTIYSGSGNQDIVHIDRLSDWHMERVYMNQPKRHGLHVSSTGDSWNLWVKDCLIENAAGAGIRLDGGVGAGVILKSYFLNNYFYANNIDIEIGALDGTDGKVRLCQFHNNQHFNTTGIGFKIYRKVESILVMGHIFYRTIGDAIDINDDGVANKCSRLNFGPLQIDGQDITPIGVDIQGYTDHVIIDNYQIWGVTGTTVNQGVNTTNITKGEGYES
;
A
#
# COMPACT_ATOMS: atom_id res chain seq x y z
N MET A 1 10.54 16.45 -27.03
CA MET A 1 10.01 16.61 -25.67
C MET A 1 8.58 17.06 -25.83
N CYS A 2 7.60 16.17 -25.68
CA CYS A 2 6.19 16.57 -25.70
C CYS A 2 5.81 17.00 -24.29
N TRP A 3 5.28 18.21 -24.18
CA TRP A 3 4.65 18.72 -22.97
C TRP A 3 3.15 18.68 -23.22
N HIS A 4 2.41 17.93 -22.42
CA HIS A 4 0.96 18.02 -22.41
C HIS A 4 0.54 18.61 -21.07
N ASP A 5 0.18 19.89 -21.12
CA ASP A 5 -0.46 20.59 -20.02
C ASP A 5 -1.93 20.15 -20.03
N LEU A 6 -2.19 19.00 -19.41
CA LEU A 6 -3.54 18.62 -19.04
C LEU A 6 -3.80 19.35 -17.73
N GLY A 7 -4.72 20.32 -17.75
CA GLY A 7 -5.18 20.95 -16.53
C GLY A 7 -5.55 19.87 -15.52
N TYR A 8 -4.71 19.72 -14.50
CA TYR A 8 -4.76 18.76 -13.40
C TYR A 8 -4.41 17.30 -13.74
N GLY A 9 -3.21 16.88 -13.30
CA GLY A 9 -2.96 15.52 -12.78
C GLY A 9 -2.42 14.45 -13.75
N THR A 10 -1.17 14.04 -13.47
CA THR A 10 -0.49 12.80 -13.89
C THR A 10 0.07 12.71 -15.33
N MET A 11 1.40 12.53 -15.40
CA MET A 11 2.14 12.19 -16.63
C MET A 11 2.47 10.69 -16.64
N ILE A 12 2.19 9.98 -17.73
CA ILE A 12 2.71 8.63 -17.99
C ILE A 12 3.53 8.68 -19.29
N ARG A 13 4.81 8.31 -19.23
CA ARG A 13 5.70 8.25 -20.39
C ARG A 13 5.80 6.81 -20.89
N PHE A 14 5.37 6.55 -22.12
CA PHE A 14 5.57 5.28 -22.81
C PHE A 14 6.79 5.37 -23.74
N ASN A 15 7.80 4.52 -23.53
CA ASN A 15 8.84 4.29 -24.54
C ASN A 15 8.40 3.07 -25.35
N ILE A 16 8.07 3.27 -26.63
CA ILE A 16 7.82 2.19 -27.58
C ILE A 16 9.08 2.06 -28.46
N ALA A 17 9.46 0.84 -28.82
CA ALA A 17 10.71 0.50 -29.52
C ALA A 17 10.94 1.22 -30.87
N ASN A 18 9.98 2.01 -31.39
CA ASN A 18 10.10 2.75 -32.65
C ASN A 18 9.65 4.22 -32.54
N GLY A 19 10.10 4.93 -31.50
CA GLY A 19 10.00 6.39 -31.42
C GLY A 19 9.24 6.92 -30.21
N THR A 20 9.41 8.22 -29.95
CA THR A 20 8.67 8.94 -28.90
C THR A 20 7.23 9.14 -29.38
N ASN A 21 6.29 8.36 -28.83
CA ASN A 21 4.87 8.57 -29.06
C ASN A 21 4.27 9.20 -27.81
N CYS A 22 3.61 10.34 -28.00
CA CYS A 22 2.93 11.08 -26.95
C CYS A 22 1.48 10.62 -26.99
N ILE A 23 1.02 9.97 -25.93
CA ILE A 23 -0.36 9.46 -25.85
C ILE A 23 -1.21 10.60 -25.31
N GLU A 24 -2.10 11.10 -26.16
CA GLU A 24 -3.14 12.03 -25.75
C GLU A 24 -4.11 11.25 -24.84
N ILE A 25 -4.14 11.63 -23.56
CA ILE A 25 -5.17 11.15 -22.64
C ILE A 25 -6.45 11.85 -23.08
N GLY A 26 -7.42 11.05 -23.53
CA GLY A 26 -8.67 11.54 -24.10
C GLY A 26 -9.57 12.28 -23.10
N LYS A 27 -10.80 12.56 -23.51
CA LYS A 27 -11.76 13.33 -22.70
C LYS A 27 -12.19 12.53 -21.45
N ILE A 28 -12.77 13.23 -20.49
CA ILE A 28 -13.40 12.62 -19.31
C ILE A 28 -14.33 11.48 -19.75
N GLY A 29 -14.07 10.26 -19.28
CA GLY A 29 -14.83 9.04 -19.60
C GLY A 29 -14.14 8.09 -20.59
N ASP A 30 -12.99 8.46 -21.16
CA ASP A 30 -12.24 7.56 -22.05
C ASP A 30 -11.50 6.49 -21.24
N ILE A 31 -11.73 5.22 -21.60
CA ILE A 31 -11.01 4.07 -21.03
C ILE A 31 -9.82 3.76 -21.96
N ILE A 32 -8.60 3.85 -21.43
CA ILE A 32 -7.39 3.49 -22.17
C ILE A 32 -6.93 2.11 -21.72
N HIS A 33 -6.97 1.13 -22.63
CA HIS A 33 -6.39 -0.19 -22.41
C HIS A 33 -4.96 -0.22 -22.93
N PHE A 34 -3.99 -0.47 -22.05
CA PHE A 34 -2.62 -0.80 -22.42
C PHE A 34 -2.45 -2.31 -22.33
N GLY A 35 -2.00 -2.96 -23.41
CA GLY A 35 -1.79 -4.41 -23.46
C GLY A 35 -0.46 -4.74 -24.13
N GLY A 36 0.45 -5.37 -23.39
CA GLY A 36 1.77 -5.80 -23.86
C GLY A 36 2.82 -5.83 -22.74
N LEU A 37 3.91 -6.59 -22.94
CA LEU A 37 5.14 -6.39 -22.17
C LEU A 37 5.81 -5.13 -22.73
N TYR A 38 5.61 -4.01 -22.04
CA TYR A 38 6.34 -2.80 -22.34
C TYR A 38 7.62 -2.82 -21.50
N ASP A 39 8.78 -2.83 -22.17
CA ASP A 39 10.01 -2.37 -21.54
C ASP A 39 9.85 -0.87 -21.27
N LEU A 40 9.19 -0.55 -20.18
CA LEU A 40 9.11 0.80 -19.65
C LEU A 40 10.50 1.12 -19.08
N THR A 41 11.46 1.42 -19.95
CA THR A 41 12.73 1.99 -19.50
C THR A 41 12.43 3.41 -19.03
N ILE A 42 12.03 3.55 -17.77
CA ILE A 42 12.09 4.82 -17.06
C ILE A 42 13.58 5.10 -16.93
N TYR A 43 14.09 6.03 -17.74
CA TYR A 43 15.47 6.50 -17.64
C TYR A 43 15.84 6.70 -16.18
N SER A 44 17.07 6.33 -15.81
CA SER A 44 17.63 6.52 -14.47
C SER A 44 17.66 8.01 -14.12
N GLY A 45 16.51 8.57 -13.72
CA GLY A 45 16.47 9.75 -12.90
C GLY A 45 17.07 9.36 -11.56
N SER A 46 18.29 9.83 -11.29
CA SER A 46 18.77 9.94 -9.93
C SER A 46 17.75 10.79 -9.16
N GLY A 47 17.11 10.23 -8.13
CA GLY A 47 16.15 10.99 -7.33
C GLY A 47 15.03 10.16 -6.71
N ASN A 48 14.43 10.77 -5.69
CA ASN A 48 13.35 10.29 -4.84
C ASN A 48 12.00 10.26 -5.60
N GLN A 49 11.92 9.52 -6.71
CA GLN A 49 10.76 9.48 -7.62
C GLN A 49 9.97 8.18 -7.47
N ASP A 50 8.65 8.25 -7.67
CA ASP A 50 7.73 7.11 -7.69
C ASP A 50 7.60 6.57 -9.14
N ILE A 51 7.29 5.28 -9.31
CA ILE A 51 7.04 4.69 -10.64
C ILE A 51 5.69 5.21 -11.17
N VAL A 52 4.65 5.15 -10.35
CA VAL A 52 3.33 5.74 -10.61
C VAL A 52 2.97 6.66 -9.46
N HIS A 53 2.63 7.91 -9.77
CA HIS A 53 2.16 8.90 -8.81
C HIS A 53 0.79 9.43 -9.22
N ILE A 54 -0.19 9.35 -8.33
CA ILE A 54 -1.52 9.90 -8.51
C ILE A 54 -1.90 10.82 -7.34
N ASP A 55 -2.59 11.91 -7.66
CA ASP A 55 -3.09 12.90 -6.71
C ASP A 55 -4.47 13.40 -7.17
N ARG A 56 -5.42 13.47 -6.23
CA ARG A 56 -6.83 13.91 -6.45
C ARG A 56 -7.55 13.16 -7.56
N LEU A 57 -7.41 11.85 -7.57
CA LEU A 57 -7.92 11.02 -8.66
C LEU A 57 -9.12 10.19 -8.19
N SER A 58 -10.14 10.09 -9.05
CA SER A 58 -11.27 9.19 -8.85
C SER A 58 -11.43 8.20 -9.99
N ASP A 59 -12.06 7.07 -9.70
CA ASP A 59 -12.47 6.06 -10.70
C ASP A 59 -11.30 5.54 -11.52
N TRP A 60 -10.17 5.30 -10.85
CA TRP A 60 -8.93 4.86 -11.48
C TRP A 60 -8.69 3.37 -11.27
N HIS A 61 -8.26 2.70 -12.34
CA HIS A 61 -8.10 1.26 -12.39
C HIS A 61 -6.71 0.90 -12.91
N MET A 62 -5.99 0.06 -12.17
CA MET A 62 -4.71 -0.54 -12.55
C MET A 62 -4.80 -2.04 -12.37
N GLU A 63 -4.51 -2.77 -13.45
CA GLU A 63 -4.62 -4.22 -13.49
C GLU A 63 -3.44 -4.84 -14.23
N ARG A 64 -2.88 -5.93 -13.69
CA ARG A 64 -1.84 -6.73 -14.38
C ARG A 64 -0.62 -5.92 -14.81
N VAL A 65 -0.20 -5.00 -13.95
CA VAL A 65 1.01 -4.18 -14.15
C VAL A 65 2.19 -4.81 -13.41
N TYR A 66 3.33 -4.92 -14.10
CA TYR A 66 4.60 -5.32 -13.51
C TYR A 66 5.50 -4.11 -13.27
N MET A 67 6.01 -3.97 -12.05
CA MET A 67 6.92 -2.92 -11.63
C MET A 67 8.14 -3.56 -10.96
N ASN A 68 9.33 -3.35 -11.51
CA ASN A 68 10.58 -3.82 -10.91
C ASN A 68 11.67 -2.76 -11.09
N GLN A 69 11.70 -1.79 -10.18
CA GLN A 69 12.68 -0.71 -10.17
C GLN A 69 12.96 -0.24 -8.73
N PRO A 70 14.23 0.05 -8.37
CA PRO A 70 14.62 0.60 -7.07
C PRO A 70 14.30 2.10 -6.96
N LYS A 71 13.04 2.45 -7.20
CA LYS A 71 12.48 3.79 -7.08
C LYS A 71 11.83 3.95 -5.70
N ARG A 72 11.47 5.19 -5.33
CA ARG A 72 10.93 5.50 -4.00
C ARG A 72 9.68 4.68 -3.72
N HIS A 73 8.65 4.78 -4.56
CA HIS A 73 7.46 3.94 -4.44
C HIS A 73 7.08 3.30 -5.78
N GLY A 74 6.44 2.14 -5.75
CA GLY A 74 5.82 1.53 -6.94
C GLY A 74 4.61 2.36 -7.37
N LEU A 75 3.53 2.27 -6.61
CA LEU A 75 2.38 3.17 -6.71
C LEU A 75 2.35 4.09 -5.50
N HIS A 76 2.25 5.40 -5.74
CA HIS A 76 2.02 6.38 -4.70
C HIS A 76 0.74 7.16 -4.99
N VAL A 77 -0.22 7.05 -4.08
CA VAL A 77 -1.43 7.87 -4.03
C VAL A 77 -1.21 8.92 -2.95
N SER A 78 -0.92 10.16 -3.36
CA SER A 78 -0.78 11.30 -2.46
C SER A 78 -2.01 12.16 -2.63
N SER A 79 -2.94 12.13 -1.67
CA SER A 79 -4.24 12.78 -1.78
C SER A 79 -4.18 14.21 -1.22
N THR A 80 -3.60 15.18 -1.95
CA THR A 80 -3.64 16.60 -1.52
C THR A 80 -5.04 17.22 -1.66
N GLY A 81 -5.95 16.50 -2.32
CA GLY A 81 -7.40 16.55 -2.22
C GLY A 81 -7.93 15.13 -2.34
N ASP A 82 -9.24 14.89 -2.19
CA ASP A 82 -9.79 13.54 -2.11
C ASP A 82 -9.47 12.66 -3.34
N SER A 83 -9.15 11.38 -3.09
CA SER A 83 -9.02 10.34 -4.10
C SER A 83 -9.94 9.18 -3.75
N TRP A 84 -10.68 8.65 -4.71
CA TRP A 84 -11.70 7.64 -4.36
C TRP A 84 -12.03 6.67 -5.48
N ASN A 85 -12.55 5.50 -5.10
CA ASN A 85 -12.87 4.44 -6.06
C ASN A 85 -11.65 4.03 -6.90
N LEU A 86 -10.52 3.80 -6.24
CA LEU A 86 -9.30 3.29 -6.86
C LEU A 86 -9.32 1.76 -6.84
N TRP A 87 -8.96 1.13 -7.96
CA TRP A 87 -8.90 -0.31 -8.11
C TRP A 87 -7.51 -0.72 -8.57
N VAL A 88 -6.75 -1.39 -7.69
CA VAL A 88 -5.42 -1.92 -8.00
C VAL A 88 -5.44 -3.41 -7.83
N LYS A 89 -5.34 -4.15 -8.94
CA LYS A 89 -5.49 -5.60 -8.91
C LYS A 89 -4.48 -6.36 -9.73
N ASP A 90 -4.14 -7.56 -9.28
CA ASP A 90 -3.31 -8.52 -10.00
C ASP A 90 -1.96 -7.93 -10.47
N CYS A 91 -1.40 -6.96 -9.74
CA CYS A 91 -0.13 -6.33 -10.08
C CYS A 91 1.05 -7.06 -9.41
N LEU A 92 2.22 -7.03 -10.05
CA LEU A 92 3.48 -7.53 -9.50
C LEU A 92 4.40 -6.34 -9.24
N ILE A 93 4.73 -6.06 -7.98
CA ILE A 93 5.53 -4.90 -7.56
C ILE A 93 6.73 -5.35 -6.75
N GLU A 94 7.92 -5.14 -7.29
CA GLU A 94 9.16 -5.67 -6.75
C GLU A 94 10.26 -4.62 -6.62
N ASN A 95 11.14 -4.82 -5.64
CA ASN A 95 12.37 -4.06 -5.42
C ASN A 95 12.17 -2.54 -5.22
N ALA A 96 11.00 -2.09 -4.77
CA ALA A 96 10.78 -0.68 -4.42
C ALA A 96 11.62 -0.30 -3.19
N ALA A 97 12.37 0.80 -3.29
CA ALA A 97 13.27 1.26 -2.25
C ALA A 97 12.53 1.83 -1.02
N GLY A 98 11.32 2.36 -1.22
CA GLY A 98 10.41 2.81 -0.16
C GLY A 98 9.24 1.85 0.01
N ALA A 99 8.17 2.04 -0.76
CA ALA A 99 6.96 1.21 -0.64
C ALA A 99 6.45 0.67 -1.97
N GLY A 100 5.96 -0.56 -2.02
CA GLY A 100 5.30 -1.11 -3.21
C GLY A 100 4.05 -0.30 -3.56
N ILE A 101 3.12 -0.17 -2.62
CA ILE A 101 1.98 0.73 -2.66
C ILE A 101 2.02 1.66 -1.45
N ARG A 102 1.91 2.96 -1.69
CA ARG A 102 1.79 3.99 -0.66
C ARG A 102 0.49 4.76 -0.84
N LEU A 103 -0.31 4.84 0.22
CA LEU A 103 -1.53 5.64 0.29
C LEU A 103 -1.36 6.69 1.40
N ASP A 104 -1.12 7.94 1.03
CA ASP A 104 -1.10 9.03 2.00
C ASP A 104 -2.09 10.14 1.63
N GLY A 105 -2.70 10.74 2.65
CA GLY A 105 -3.69 11.81 2.46
C GLY A 105 -3.06 13.21 2.25
N GLY A 106 -1.78 13.26 1.88
CA GLY A 106 -1.03 14.48 1.53
C GLY A 106 -1.08 15.63 2.53
N VAL A 107 -0.52 16.79 2.15
CA VAL A 107 -0.52 18.02 2.96
C VAL A 107 -1.89 18.73 2.98
N GLY A 108 -2.81 18.37 2.08
CA GLY A 108 -4.09 19.07 1.89
C GLY A 108 -5.27 18.52 2.67
N ALA A 109 -5.05 17.67 3.69
CA ALA A 109 -6.10 17.00 4.45
C ALA A 109 -7.06 16.15 3.59
N GLY A 110 -6.58 15.65 2.45
CA GLY A 110 -7.41 14.85 1.55
C GLY A 110 -7.65 13.44 2.08
N VAL A 111 -8.72 12.84 1.58
CA VAL A 111 -9.14 11.51 1.99
C VAL A 111 -8.98 10.54 0.82
N ILE A 112 -8.29 9.43 1.06
CA ILE A 112 -8.36 8.24 0.19
C ILE A 112 -9.51 7.39 0.69
N LEU A 113 -10.55 7.20 -0.13
CA LEU A 113 -11.75 6.46 0.28
C LEU A 113 -12.25 5.44 -0.74
N LYS A 114 -12.95 4.39 -0.24
CA LYS A 114 -13.70 3.43 -1.05
C LYS A 114 -12.85 2.78 -2.14
N SER A 115 -11.65 2.35 -1.79
CA SER A 115 -10.65 1.84 -2.75
C SER A 115 -10.27 0.39 -2.45
N TYR A 116 -9.86 -0.34 -3.49
CA TYR A 116 -9.69 -1.78 -3.49
C TYR A 116 -8.30 -2.16 -4.02
N PHE A 117 -7.57 -2.94 -3.23
CA PHE A 117 -6.21 -3.41 -3.53
C PHE A 117 -6.21 -4.94 -3.43
N LEU A 118 -6.32 -5.62 -4.56
CA LEU A 118 -6.75 -7.02 -4.63
C LEU A 118 -5.72 -7.90 -5.35
N ASN A 119 -5.35 -9.04 -4.78
CA ASN A 119 -4.50 -10.05 -5.42
C ASN A 119 -3.15 -9.51 -5.94
N ASN A 120 -2.58 -8.47 -5.33
CA ASN A 120 -1.28 -7.96 -5.75
C ASN A 120 -0.16 -8.82 -5.15
N TYR A 121 0.92 -8.98 -5.89
CA TYR A 121 2.11 -9.70 -5.46
C TYR A 121 3.24 -8.71 -5.23
N PHE A 122 3.85 -8.83 -4.05
CA PHE A 122 4.94 -7.98 -3.61
C PHE A 122 6.19 -8.81 -3.33
N TYR A 123 7.33 -8.35 -3.82
CA TYR A 123 8.60 -9.05 -3.64
C TYR A 123 9.76 -8.10 -3.34
N ALA A 124 10.46 -8.34 -2.23
CA ALA A 124 11.69 -7.62 -1.89
C ALA A 124 11.57 -6.09 -1.92
N ASN A 125 10.40 -5.54 -1.61
CA ASN A 125 10.25 -4.12 -1.34
C ASN A 125 10.70 -3.80 0.09
N ASN A 126 11.08 -2.56 0.37
CA ASN A 126 11.34 -2.13 1.74
C ASN A 126 10.06 -2.12 2.60
N ILE A 127 8.96 -1.65 2.04
CA ILE A 127 7.61 -1.82 2.59
C ILE A 127 6.73 -2.30 1.43
N ASP A 128 5.85 -3.27 1.62
CA ASP A 128 4.98 -3.67 0.50
C ASP A 128 3.77 -2.75 0.38
N ILE A 129 3.06 -2.53 1.49
CA ILE A 129 1.93 -1.61 1.57
C ILE A 129 2.13 -0.66 2.74
N GLU A 130 2.06 0.64 2.46
CA GLU A 130 2.14 1.72 3.45
C GLU A 130 0.89 2.59 3.36
N ILE A 131 0.13 2.71 4.44
CA ILE A 131 -1.08 3.56 4.46
C ILE A 131 -1.12 4.48 5.67
N GLY A 132 -1.69 5.67 5.50
CA GLY A 132 -1.97 6.61 6.58
C GLY A 132 -1.43 8.01 6.31
N ALA A 133 -1.51 8.87 7.31
CA ALA A 133 -1.04 10.24 7.24
C ALA A 133 0.46 10.32 7.56
N LEU A 134 1.18 11.18 6.83
CA LEU A 134 2.52 11.59 7.20
C LEU A 134 2.52 12.53 8.42
N ASP A 135 3.69 12.71 9.01
CA ASP A 135 3.86 13.63 10.12
C ASP A 135 3.47 15.07 9.77
N GLY A 136 2.68 15.67 10.66
CA GLY A 136 2.16 17.03 10.49
C GLY A 136 1.06 17.16 9.43
N THR A 137 0.51 16.06 8.91
CA THR A 137 -0.58 16.10 7.93
C THR A 137 -1.94 15.67 8.50
N ASP A 138 -3.00 16.16 7.85
CA ASP A 138 -4.40 15.88 8.21
C ASP A 138 -5.09 14.87 7.28
N GLY A 139 -4.32 14.33 6.34
CA GLY A 139 -4.78 13.31 5.40
C GLY A 139 -5.35 12.07 6.09
N LYS A 140 -6.25 11.36 5.41
CA LYS A 140 -6.86 10.13 5.93
C LYS A 140 -6.95 9.03 4.88
N VAL A 141 -6.88 7.78 5.33
CA VAL A 141 -7.22 6.61 4.51
C VAL A 141 -8.39 5.89 5.16
N ARG A 142 -9.49 5.71 4.43
CA ARG A 142 -10.69 5.10 5.01
C ARG A 142 -11.47 4.24 4.04
N LEU A 143 -12.27 3.29 4.57
CA LEU A 143 -13.17 2.46 3.76
C LEU A 143 -12.42 1.75 2.60
N CYS A 144 -11.20 1.29 2.86
CA CYS A 144 -10.37 0.59 1.88
C CYS A 144 -10.35 -0.91 2.17
N GLN A 145 -10.24 -1.69 1.10
CA GLN A 145 -10.22 -3.15 1.15
C GLN A 145 -8.92 -3.67 0.54
N PHE A 146 -8.19 -4.47 1.29
CA PHE A 146 -6.94 -5.12 0.90
C PHE A 146 -7.14 -6.62 0.96
N HIS A 147 -7.33 -7.27 -0.18
CA HIS A 147 -7.68 -8.68 -0.23
C HIS A 147 -6.64 -9.48 -0.98
N ASN A 148 -6.26 -10.63 -0.43
CA ASN A 148 -5.41 -11.65 -1.06
C ASN A 148 -4.08 -11.12 -1.60
N ASN A 149 -3.53 -10.05 -1.00
CA ASN A 149 -2.21 -9.58 -1.39
C ASN A 149 -1.14 -10.51 -0.80
N GLN A 150 -0.10 -10.78 -1.58
CA GLN A 150 0.95 -11.72 -1.22
C GLN A 150 2.28 -10.99 -1.08
N HIS A 151 2.96 -11.24 0.04
CA HIS A 151 4.12 -10.50 0.51
C HIS A 151 5.29 -11.46 0.68
N PHE A 152 6.31 -11.38 -0.16
CA PHE A 152 7.42 -12.32 -0.18
C PHE A 152 8.78 -11.64 -0.05
N ASN A 153 9.59 -12.09 0.91
CA ASN A 153 10.96 -11.61 1.11
C ASN A 153 11.06 -10.08 1.27
N THR A 154 10.04 -9.44 1.84
CA THR A 154 10.00 -8.00 2.10
C THR A 154 11.19 -7.61 2.96
N THR A 155 11.96 -6.61 2.53
CA THR A 155 13.21 -6.23 3.19
C THR A 155 13.00 -5.36 4.43
N GLY A 156 11.77 -4.91 4.65
CA GLY A 156 11.31 -4.27 5.88
C GLY A 156 9.92 -4.81 6.25
N ILE A 157 8.91 -3.95 6.28
CA ILE A 157 7.57 -4.28 6.82
C ILE A 157 6.62 -4.71 5.70
N GLY A 158 5.84 -5.78 5.93
CA GLY A 158 4.84 -6.23 4.96
C GLY A 158 3.74 -5.18 4.76
N PHE A 159 2.91 -4.97 5.78
CA PHE A 159 1.83 -3.99 5.77
C PHE A 159 2.00 -3.01 6.92
N LYS A 160 2.35 -1.77 6.56
CA LYS A 160 2.49 -0.67 7.50
C LYS A 160 1.27 0.25 7.52
N ILE A 161 0.72 0.45 8.71
CA ILE A 161 -0.42 1.32 8.97
C ILE A 161 0.01 2.40 9.94
N TYR A 162 -0.15 3.64 9.51
CA TYR A 162 0.13 4.83 10.28
C TYR A 162 -1.13 5.62 10.57
N ARG A 163 -0.94 6.69 11.33
CA ARG A 163 -1.84 7.82 11.61
C ARG A 163 -3.10 7.91 10.72
N LYS A 164 -4.27 8.14 11.34
CA LYS A 164 -5.55 8.52 10.70
C LYS A 164 -6.07 7.52 9.65
N VAL A 165 -5.87 6.22 9.91
CA VAL A 165 -6.48 5.13 9.14
C VAL A 165 -7.75 4.66 9.82
N GLU A 166 -8.87 4.63 9.09
CA GLU A 166 -10.18 4.34 9.66
C GLU A 166 -11.00 3.37 8.81
N SER A 167 -11.60 2.34 9.41
CA SER A 167 -12.56 1.45 8.72
C SER A 167 -11.95 0.76 7.49
N ILE A 168 -10.89 -0.02 7.69
CA ILE A 168 -10.28 -0.85 6.63
C ILE A 168 -10.58 -2.33 6.87
N LEU A 169 -10.47 -3.10 5.78
CA LEU A 169 -10.56 -4.55 5.80
C LEU A 169 -9.34 -5.15 5.11
N VAL A 170 -8.64 -6.05 5.80
CA VAL A 170 -7.47 -6.76 5.32
C VAL A 170 -7.76 -8.26 5.44
N MET A 171 -7.89 -8.96 4.31
CA MET A 171 -8.27 -10.38 4.30
C MET A 171 -7.44 -11.20 3.34
N GLY A 172 -7.15 -12.45 3.70
CA GLY A 172 -6.46 -13.41 2.84
C GLY A 172 -5.01 -13.05 2.51
N HIS A 173 -4.39 -12.13 3.26
CA HIS A 173 -2.99 -11.79 3.03
C HIS A 173 -2.08 -12.95 3.43
N ILE A 174 -1.04 -13.18 2.63
CA ILE A 174 0.04 -14.13 2.91
C ILE A 174 1.33 -13.34 3.07
N PHE A 175 2.02 -13.52 4.20
CA PHE A 175 3.33 -12.96 4.47
C PHE A 175 4.34 -14.09 4.62
N TYR A 176 5.40 -14.05 3.82
CA TYR A 176 6.50 -15.00 3.87
C TYR A 176 7.82 -14.25 4.00
N ARG A 177 8.49 -14.43 5.13
CA ARG A 177 9.84 -13.92 5.42
C ARG A 177 9.94 -12.40 5.25
N THR A 178 9.17 -11.63 6.01
CA THR A 178 9.39 -10.19 6.14
C THR A 178 10.55 -9.94 7.11
N ILE A 179 11.49 -9.03 6.79
CA ILE A 179 12.62 -8.71 7.67
C ILE A 179 12.18 -7.86 8.88
N GLY A 180 11.22 -6.96 8.66
CA GLY A 180 10.46 -6.30 9.72
C GLY A 180 9.17 -7.06 10.00
N ASP A 181 8.28 -6.42 10.74
CA ASP A 181 6.99 -7.03 11.10
C ASP A 181 6.13 -7.29 9.87
N ALA A 182 5.33 -8.35 9.91
CA ALA A 182 4.44 -8.66 8.79
C ALA A 182 3.31 -7.62 8.71
N ILE A 183 2.74 -7.22 9.84
CA ILE A 183 1.84 -6.06 9.96
C ILE A 183 2.32 -5.18 11.11
N ASP A 184 2.54 -3.89 10.86
CA ASP A 184 2.92 -2.89 11.88
C ASP A 184 1.90 -1.75 11.88
N ILE A 185 1.27 -1.51 13.03
CA ILE A 185 0.34 -0.41 13.27
C ILE A 185 0.94 0.50 14.31
N ASN A 186 1.31 1.71 13.90
CA ASN A 186 1.93 2.68 14.79
C ASN A 186 1.35 4.08 14.55
N ASP A 187 0.36 4.45 15.36
CA ASP A 187 -0.06 5.85 15.45
C ASP A 187 0.71 6.58 16.56
N ASP A 188 0.92 7.88 16.35
CA ASP A 188 1.75 8.74 17.19
C ASP A 188 0.94 9.60 18.17
N GLY A 189 -0.33 9.25 18.43
CA GLY A 189 -1.16 10.02 19.36
C GLY A 189 -2.66 9.79 19.23
N VAL A 190 -3.40 10.08 20.31
CA VAL A 190 -4.88 9.97 20.37
C VAL A 190 -5.59 10.70 19.22
N ALA A 191 -5.08 11.86 18.80
CA ALA A 191 -5.65 12.65 17.70
C ALA A 191 -5.43 12.02 16.31
N ASN A 192 -4.47 11.10 16.21
CA ASN A 192 -4.05 10.44 14.98
C ASN A 192 -4.35 8.94 15.01
N LYS A 193 -5.11 8.45 16.00
CA LYS A 193 -5.32 7.01 16.19
C LYS A 193 -5.82 6.30 14.95
N CYS A 194 -5.38 5.07 14.75
CA CYS A 194 -6.00 4.17 13.78
C CYS A 194 -7.23 3.52 14.42
N SER A 195 -8.32 3.33 13.66
CA SER A 195 -9.55 2.76 14.23
C SER A 195 -10.35 1.89 13.28
N ARG A 196 -11.09 0.93 13.84
CA ARG A 196 -12.02 0.06 13.08
C ARG A 196 -11.29 -0.73 12.00
N LEU A 197 -10.25 -1.45 12.41
CA LEU A 197 -9.41 -2.25 11.52
C LEU A 197 -9.82 -3.71 11.65
N ASN A 198 -10.10 -4.39 10.54
CA ASN A 198 -10.42 -5.81 10.55
C ASN A 198 -9.34 -6.57 9.76
N PHE A 199 -8.70 -7.52 10.43
CA PHE A 199 -7.68 -8.39 9.88
C PHE A 199 -8.16 -9.84 9.94
N GLY A 200 -8.10 -10.56 8.83
CA GLY A 200 -8.45 -11.97 8.79
C GLY A 200 -9.20 -12.39 7.51
N PRO A 201 -8.97 -13.60 6.98
CA PRO A 201 -7.93 -14.55 7.39
C PRO A 201 -6.51 -14.06 7.09
N LEU A 202 -5.51 -14.51 7.85
CA LEU A 202 -4.09 -14.19 7.62
C LEU A 202 -3.22 -15.45 7.66
N GLN A 203 -2.18 -15.49 6.82
CA GLN A 203 -1.13 -16.50 6.92
C GLN A 203 0.23 -15.80 6.99
N ILE A 204 0.97 -16.02 8.07
CA ILE A 204 2.29 -15.42 8.30
C ILE A 204 3.28 -16.54 8.59
N ASP A 205 4.24 -16.71 7.69
CA ASP A 205 5.40 -17.58 7.85
C ASP A 205 6.66 -16.71 7.98
N GLY A 206 7.14 -16.57 9.22
CA GLY A 206 8.25 -15.68 9.53
C GLY A 206 9.64 -16.22 9.14
N GLN A 207 9.76 -17.52 8.85
CA GLN A 207 11.02 -18.19 8.52
C GLN A 207 12.18 -17.88 9.48
N ASP A 208 11.88 -17.77 10.79
CA ASP A 208 12.79 -17.41 11.88
C ASP A 208 13.51 -16.07 11.65
N ILE A 209 12.88 -15.16 10.90
CA ILE A 209 13.41 -13.84 10.57
C ILE A 209 12.44 -12.74 10.98
N THR A 210 11.14 -12.90 10.67
CA THR A 210 10.12 -11.90 10.99
C THR A 210 10.06 -11.66 12.50
N PRO A 211 10.24 -10.42 13.01
CA PRO A 211 10.24 -10.15 14.43
C PRO A 211 8.86 -10.33 15.05
N ILE A 212 7.84 -9.63 14.54
CA ILE A 212 6.47 -9.72 15.03
C ILE A 212 5.52 -10.04 13.87
N GLY A 213 4.54 -10.91 14.10
CA GLY A 213 3.51 -11.21 13.12
C GLY A 213 2.58 -10.00 12.90
N VAL A 214 1.87 -9.60 13.95
CA VAL A 214 1.04 -8.39 13.96
C VAL A 214 1.40 -7.53 15.17
N ASP A 215 1.95 -6.35 14.93
CA ASP A 215 2.25 -5.37 15.96
C ASP A 215 1.19 -4.26 16.00
N ILE A 216 0.49 -4.13 17.13
CA ILE A 216 -0.53 -3.10 17.34
C ILE A 216 -0.02 -2.14 18.41
N GLN A 217 0.35 -0.92 18.03
CA GLN A 217 0.91 0.08 18.93
C GLN A 217 0.10 1.40 18.92
N GLY A 218 0.66 2.44 19.53
CA GLY A 218 0.04 3.75 19.64
C GLY A 218 -1.23 3.76 20.49
N TYR A 219 -2.20 4.55 20.06
CA TYR A 219 -3.54 4.71 20.63
C TYR A 219 -4.60 4.01 19.78
N THR A 220 -4.19 3.02 18.99
CA THR A 220 -5.04 2.31 18.04
C THR A 220 -6.22 1.66 18.77
N ASP A 221 -7.41 1.76 18.17
CA ASP A 221 -8.64 1.25 18.78
C ASP A 221 -9.54 0.45 17.83
N HIS A 222 -10.44 -0.36 18.40
CA HIS A 222 -11.42 -1.15 17.66
C HIS A 222 -10.77 -1.99 16.55
N VAL A 223 -9.83 -2.84 16.93
CA VAL A 223 -9.18 -3.77 16.01
C VAL A 223 -9.74 -5.16 16.25
N ILE A 224 -10.08 -5.85 15.17
CA ILE A 224 -10.43 -7.28 15.17
C ILE A 224 -9.36 -8.01 14.37
N ILE A 225 -8.76 -9.03 14.97
CA ILE A 225 -7.85 -9.97 14.29
C ILE A 225 -8.45 -11.36 14.49
N ASP A 226 -8.80 -12.04 13.41
CA ASP A 226 -9.48 -13.34 13.46
C ASP A 226 -9.02 -14.25 12.31
N ASN A 227 -9.18 -15.56 12.47
CA ASN A 227 -8.83 -16.59 11.51
C ASN A 227 -7.39 -16.46 10.95
N TYR A 228 -6.40 -16.39 11.84
CA TYR A 228 -4.99 -16.23 11.47
C TYR A 228 -4.16 -17.48 11.76
N GLN A 229 -3.09 -17.66 10.99
CA GLN A 229 -2.04 -18.62 11.27
C GLN A 229 -0.70 -17.90 11.22
N ILE A 230 0.03 -17.88 12.33
CA ILE A 230 1.31 -17.19 12.49
C ILE A 230 2.32 -18.18 13.05
N TRP A 231 3.40 -18.41 12.32
CA TRP A 231 4.49 -19.28 12.76
C TRP A 231 5.86 -18.78 12.34
N GLY A 232 6.90 -19.22 13.05
CA GLY A 232 8.29 -18.95 12.68
C GLY A 232 8.66 -17.47 12.81
N VAL A 233 7.96 -16.72 13.66
CA VAL A 233 8.38 -15.37 14.07
C VAL A 233 9.40 -15.47 15.20
N THR A 234 10.33 -14.52 15.29
CA THR A 234 11.39 -14.54 16.31
C THR A 234 11.00 -13.89 17.63
N GLY A 235 9.97 -13.06 17.61
CA GLY A 235 9.41 -12.35 18.76
C GLY A 235 7.96 -12.79 19.03
N THR A 236 7.05 -11.82 19.08
CA THR A 236 5.64 -12.06 19.41
C THR A 236 4.83 -12.31 18.15
N THR A 237 3.92 -13.28 18.19
CA THR A 237 2.93 -13.56 17.13
C THR A 237 1.98 -12.38 16.92
N VAL A 238 1.29 -11.95 17.99
CA VAL A 238 0.43 -10.76 18.01
C VAL A 238 0.76 -9.89 19.22
N ASN A 239 1.49 -8.80 18.99
CA ASN A 239 1.82 -7.82 20.02
C ASN A 239 0.69 -6.79 20.19
N GLN A 240 0.41 -6.42 21.45
CA GLN A 240 -0.57 -5.39 21.79
C GLN A 240 0.06 -4.36 22.73
N GLY A 241 0.22 -3.15 22.24
CA GLY A 241 0.80 -2.02 22.96
C GLY A 241 -0.09 -1.52 24.10
N VAL A 242 0.55 -0.92 25.10
CA VAL A 242 -0.07 -0.54 26.40
C VAL A 242 -1.21 0.48 26.31
N ASN A 243 -1.23 1.30 25.26
CA ASN A 243 -2.23 2.37 25.08
C ASN A 243 -3.34 2.00 24.08
N THR A 244 -3.28 0.79 23.50
CA THR A 244 -4.31 0.30 22.58
C THR A 244 -5.60 -0.06 23.33
N THR A 245 -6.75 0.11 22.69
CA THR A 245 -8.06 -0.15 23.34
C THR A 245 -9.03 -0.90 22.42
N ASN A 246 -9.97 -1.66 22.98
CA ASN A 246 -10.98 -2.41 22.20
C ASN A 246 -10.38 -3.33 21.13
N ILE A 247 -9.34 -4.09 21.50
CA ILE A 247 -8.71 -5.08 20.65
C ILE A 247 -9.37 -6.44 20.88
N THR A 248 -9.91 -7.02 19.82
CA THR A 248 -10.51 -8.37 19.82
C THR A 248 -9.61 -9.32 19.04
N LYS A 249 -9.07 -10.32 19.72
CA LYS A 249 -8.35 -11.44 19.12
C LYS A 249 -9.29 -12.65 19.06
N GLY A 250 -9.64 -13.07 17.86
CA GLY A 250 -10.49 -14.24 17.58
C GLY A 250 -9.70 -15.54 17.54
N GLU A 251 -10.17 -16.51 16.75
CA GLU A 251 -9.54 -17.81 16.59
C GLU A 251 -8.27 -17.70 15.73
N GLY A 252 -7.21 -18.40 16.13
CA GLY A 252 -5.97 -18.43 15.37
C GLY A 252 -4.99 -19.51 15.85
N TYR A 253 -4.00 -19.78 15.03
CA TYR A 253 -2.84 -20.61 15.34
C TYR A 253 -1.60 -19.72 15.50
N GLU A 254 -0.88 -19.92 16.60
CA GLU A 254 0.32 -19.19 16.98
C GLU A 254 1.41 -20.19 17.39
N SER A 255 2.60 -20.13 16.78
CA SER A 255 3.73 -20.99 17.13
C SER A 255 5.10 -20.33 16.98
#